data_AF-A0A4S3J3A5-F1
#
_entry.id   AF-A0A4S3J3A5-F1
#
_cell.length_a   1.000
_cell.length_b   1.000
_cell.length_c   1.000
_cell.angle_alpha   90.00
_cell.angle_beta   90.00
_cell.angle_gamma   90.00
#
_symmetry.space_group_name_H-M   'P 1'
#
loop_
_entity.id
_entity.type
_entity.pdbx_description
1 polymer ?
#
loop_
_entity_poly.entity_id
_entity_poly.type
_entity_poly.pdbx_seq_one_letter_code
_entity_poly.pdbx_strand_id
1 'polypeptide(L)'
;MEEDTTEIDIIEDFVRKSGHEDMERDGYTRFPLSNPAGVMKLEQDCEKIEKITTPSFHYCKLPDAEFLTSDLEVRRHLETRFGKKVEELIMQGPSMVECVAVSESDQKLPLDFMTAHPIHTRDAISFFIPLTGNADWDNGLFAICTGSHHQSVEQFYCQPERDIHRIVVEQYWVLPVEGATFVQPSPKGGTKMIWVGFSSHPMGAYIQSPYAFPFMRV
;
A
#
# COMPACT_ATOMS: atom_id res chain seq x y z
N MET A 1 -38.92 -5.11 18.19
CA MET A 1 -37.63 -4.39 18.09
C MET A 1 -36.92 -5.00 16.91
N GLU A 2 -37.18 -4.45 15.72
CA GLU A 2 -36.78 -5.01 14.43
C GLU A 2 -36.45 -3.86 13.46
N GLU A 3 -35.87 -2.77 13.98
CA GLU A 3 -35.61 -1.53 13.24
C GLU A 3 -34.12 -1.15 13.17
N ASP A 4 -33.20 -1.93 13.74
CA ASP A 4 -31.79 -1.49 13.91
C ASP A 4 -30.81 -2.15 12.91
N THR A 5 -31.20 -3.21 12.19
CA THR A 5 -30.29 -3.93 11.28
C THR A 5 -30.21 -3.29 9.89
N THR A 6 -31.35 -2.83 9.36
CA THR A 6 -31.44 -2.24 8.02
C THR A 6 -30.71 -0.91 7.88
N GLU A 7 -30.66 -0.09 8.93
CA GLU A 7 -29.98 1.21 8.89
C GLU A 7 -28.45 1.03 8.96
N ILE A 8 -27.98 0.07 9.75
CA ILE A 8 -26.56 -0.34 9.79
C ILE A 8 -26.12 -0.87 8.42
N ASP A 9 -26.92 -1.75 7.80
CA ASP A 9 -26.60 -2.32 6.47
C ASP A 9 -26.50 -1.22 5.39
N ILE A 10 -27.35 -0.19 5.43
CA ILE A 10 -27.33 0.94 4.48
C ILE A 10 -26.09 1.82 4.68
N ILE A 11 -25.72 2.11 5.92
CA ILE A 11 -24.53 2.93 6.22
C ILE A 11 -23.26 2.18 5.80
N GLU A 12 -23.18 0.89 6.10
CA GLU A 12 -22.06 0.05 5.66
C GLU A 12 -21.96 0.01 4.13
N ASP A 13 -23.07 -0.16 3.42
CA ASP A 13 -23.09 -0.13 1.95
C ASP A 13 -22.73 1.22 1.35
N PHE A 14 -23.06 2.33 2.01
CA PHE A 14 -22.65 3.67 1.58
C PHE A 14 -21.14 3.87 1.72
N VAL A 15 -20.57 3.53 2.89
CA VAL A 15 -19.12 3.63 3.14
C VAL A 15 -18.32 2.72 2.19
N ARG A 16 -18.88 1.56 1.83
CA ARG A 16 -18.30 0.64 0.84
C ARG A 16 -18.27 1.24 -0.56
N LYS A 17 -19.38 1.81 -1.01
CA LYS A 17 -19.46 2.47 -2.33
C LYS A 17 -18.50 3.63 -2.42
N SER A 18 -18.40 4.45 -1.37
CA SER A 18 -17.44 5.56 -1.35
C SER A 18 -16.00 5.07 -1.43
N GLY A 19 -15.64 3.97 -0.74
CA GLY A 19 -14.29 3.41 -0.83
C GLY A 19 -13.90 2.92 -2.23
N HIS A 20 -14.83 2.32 -2.98
CA HIS A 20 -14.59 1.92 -4.37
C HIS A 20 -14.49 3.13 -5.30
N GLU A 21 -15.33 4.15 -5.10
CA GLU A 21 -15.27 5.41 -5.86
C GLU A 21 -13.95 6.15 -5.61
N ASP A 22 -13.46 6.17 -4.37
CA ASP A 22 -12.17 6.74 -4.00
C ASP A 22 -11.01 5.99 -4.67
N MET A 23 -11.04 4.65 -4.68
CA MET A 23 -10.05 3.84 -5.41
C MET A 23 -10.03 4.16 -6.92
N GLU A 24 -11.19 4.28 -7.55
CA GLU A 24 -11.28 4.60 -8.98
C GLU A 24 -10.76 6.01 -9.28
N ARG A 25 -11.16 7.00 -8.46
CA ARG A 25 -10.83 8.41 -8.65
C ARG A 25 -9.38 8.72 -8.27
N ASP A 26 -8.98 8.33 -7.07
CA ASP A 26 -7.74 8.78 -6.44
C ASP A 26 -6.63 7.70 -6.50
N GLY A 27 -6.99 6.44 -6.75
CA GLY A 27 -6.04 5.32 -6.80
C GLY A 27 -5.72 4.71 -5.43
N TYR A 28 -6.41 5.13 -4.38
CA TYR A 28 -6.25 4.56 -3.04
C TYR A 28 -7.52 4.72 -2.20
N THR A 29 -7.58 3.98 -1.09
CA THR A 29 -8.57 4.17 -0.02
C THR A 29 -7.93 3.82 1.32
N ARG A 30 -8.70 3.75 2.41
CA ARG A 30 -8.22 3.23 3.69
C ARG A 30 -9.36 2.64 4.50
N PHE A 31 -9.08 1.56 5.22
CA PHE A 31 -10.07 0.92 6.10
C PHE A 31 -9.39 0.20 7.27
N PRO A 32 -10.06 0.07 8.43
CA PRO A 32 -9.52 -0.68 9.56
C PRO A 32 -9.51 -2.18 9.29
N LEU A 33 -8.51 -2.89 9.81
CA LEU A 33 -8.56 -4.35 9.89
C LEU A 33 -9.69 -4.81 10.83
N SER A 34 -10.34 -5.91 10.49
CA SER A 34 -11.29 -6.58 11.40
C SER A 34 -10.57 -7.25 12.57
N ASN A 35 -9.35 -7.75 12.33
CA ASN A 35 -8.53 -8.39 13.35
C ASN A 35 -7.03 -7.99 13.24
N PRO A 36 -6.54 -7.10 14.13
CA PRO A 36 -5.16 -6.63 14.08
C PRO A 36 -4.12 -7.60 14.66
N ALA A 37 -4.51 -8.76 15.21
CA ALA A 37 -3.61 -9.65 15.93
C ALA A 37 -2.39 -10.10 15.10
N GLY A 38 -2.56 -10.27 13.79
CA GLY A 38 -1.46 -10.61 12.88
C GLY A 38 -0.42 -9.50 12.76
N VAL A 39 -0.85 -8.24 12.67
CA VAL A 39 0.04 -7.07 12.63
C VAL A 39 0.82 -6.95 13.95
N MET A 40 0.14 -7.11 15.09
CA MET A 40 0.78 -7.06 16.42
C MET A 40 1.86 -8.14 16.59
N LYS A 41 1.63 -9.33 16.03
CA LYS A 41 2.63 -10.41 16.05
C LYS A 41 3.85 -10.05 15.17
N LEU A 42 3.61 -9.52 13.97
CA LEU A 42 4.68 -9.11 13.07
C LEU A 42 5.53 -7.96 13.62
N GLU A 43 4.93 -7.03 14.37
CA GLU A 43 5.65 -5.94 15.04
C GLU A 43 6.71 -6.48 16.01
N GLN A 44 6.41 -7.57 16.72
CA GLN A 44 7.35 -8.21 17.65
C GLN A 44 8.43 -9.02 16.93
N ASP A 45 8.11 -9.59 15.77
CA ASP A 45 9.02 -10.45 15.03
C ASP A 45 9.97 -9.67 14.12
N CYS A 46 9.54 -8.53 13.56
CA CYS A 46 10.34 -7.73 12.63
C CYS A 46 11.63 -7.17 13.24
N GLU A 47 11.66 -6.95 14.57
CA GLU A 47 12.87 -6.49 15.26
C GLU A 47 13.98 -7.54 15.31
N LYS A 48 13.63 -8.82 15.13
CA LYS A 48 14.57 -9.95 15.18
C LYS A 48 15.11 -10.31 13.80
N ILE A 49 14.55 -9.75 12.74
CA ILE A 49 14.88 -10.09 11.35
C ILE A 49 15.97 -9.14 10.85
N GLU A 50 17.01 -9.68 10.24
CA GLU A 50 18.07 -8.90 9.60
C GLU A 50 17.49 -8.08 8.44
N LYS A 51 17.80 -6.77 8.43
CA LYS A 51 17.26 -5.82 7.45
C LYS A 51 18.28 -5.56 6.35
N ILE A 52 17.83 -5.63 5.09
CA ILE A 52 18.58 -5.13 3.94
C ILE A 52 18.51 -3.60 3.99
N THR A 53 19.67 -2.96 3.86
CA THR A 53 19.79 -1.50 3.86
C THR A 53 20.22 -1.01 2.50
N THR A 54 19.44 -0.07 1.97
CA THR A 54 19.73 0.69 0.75
C THR A 54 19.76 2.18 1.10
N PRO A 55 20.22 3.08 0.21
CA PRO A 55 20.25 4.50 0.50
C PRO A 55 18.90 5.10 0.92
N SER A 56 17.79 4.52 0.46
CA SER A 56 16.43 5.07 0.67
C SER A 56 15.53 4.20 1.55
N PHE A 57 15.88 2.93 1.79
CA PHE A 57 15.01 1.99 2.50
C PHE A 57 15.79 1.02 3.37
N HIS A 58 15.23 0.73 4.55
CA HIS A 58 15.44 -0.51 5.28
C HIS A 58 14.26 -1.45 5.01
N TYR A 59 14.53 -2.71 4.68
CA TYR A 59 13.45 -3.68 4.47
C TYR A 59 13.88 -5.12 4.73
N CYS A 60 12.92 -5.99 5.00
CA CYS A 60 13.14 -7.43 5.11
C CYS A 60 11.89 -8.21 4.70
N LYS A 61 12.10 -9.46 4.29
CA LYS A 61 11.00 -10.41 4.06
C LYS A 61 10.39 -10.80 5.41
N LEU A 62 9.07 -10.74 5.52
CA LEU A 62 8.35 -11.23 6.68
C LEU A 62 7.94 -12.70 6.48
N PRO A 63 7.78 -13.48 7.55
CA PRO A 63 7.55 -14.92 7.45
C PRO A 63 6.20 -15.27 6.83
N ASP A 64 5.15 -14.52 7.14
CA ASP A 64 3.79 -14.77 6.67
C ASP A 64 2.86 -13.56 6.88
N ALA A 65 1.84 -13.42 6.03
CA ALA A 65 0.74 -12.47 6.14
C ALA A 65 -0.65 -13.10 5.83
N GLU A 66 -0.83 -14.41 6.03
CA GLU A 66 -2.13 -15.12 5.88
C GLU A 66 -3.26 -14.51 6.71
N PHE A 67 -2.96 -13.78 7.78
CA PHE A 67 -3.96 -13.04 8.55
C PHE A 67 -4.70 -11.99 7.68
N LEU A 68 -4.05 -11.42 6.65
CA LEU A 68 -4.69 -10.48 5.73
C LEU A 68 -5.71 -11.19 4.85
N THR A 69 -5.36 -12.33 4.25
CA THR A 69 -6.29 -13.08 3.39
C THR A 69 -7.40 -13.78 4.17
N SER A 70 -7.30 -13.80 5.50
CA SER A 70 -8.34 -14.26 6.43
C SER A 70 -9.18 -13.12 7.02
N ASP A 71 -8.75 -11.86 6.87
CA ASP A 71 -9.47 -10.69 7.38
C ASP A 71 -10.67 -10.35 6.49
N LEU A 72 -11.85 -10.14 7.11
CA LEU A 72 -13.10 -9.97 6.39
C LEU A 72 -13.09 -8.75 5.47
N GLU A 73 -12.52 -7.63 5.92
CA GLU A 73 -12.50 -6.38 5.17
C GLU A 73 -11.50 -6.45 4.01
N VAL A 74 -10.34 -7.05 4.26
CA VAL A 74 -9.35 -7.32 3.20
C VAL A 74 -9.94 -8.22 2.12
N ARG A 75 -10.55 -9.34 2.52
CA ARG A 75 -11.17 -10.27 1.57
C ARG A 75 -12.23 -9.59 0.74
N ARG A 76 -13.16 -8.89 1.39
CA ARG A 76 -14.23 -8.17 0.70
C ARG A 76 -13.67 -7.15 -0.29
N HIS A 77 -12.66 -6.38 0.11
CA HIS A 77 -12.03 -5.38 -0.76
C HIS A 77 -11.41 -6.03 -2.00
N LEU A 78 -10.58 -7.06 -1.82
CA LEU A 78 -9.94 -7.78 -2.91
C LEU A 78 -10.96 -8.46 -3.84
N GLU A 79 -11.94 -9.17 -3.29
CA GLU A 79 -12.93 -9.90 -4.08
C GLU A 79 -13.82 -8.95 -4.90
N THR A 80 -14.21 -7.82 -4.31
CA THR A 80 -14.95 -6.76 -5.03
C THR A 80 -14.10 -6.16 -6.14
N ARG A 81 -12.82 -5.85 -5.84
CA ARG A 81 -11.92 -5.16 -6.76
C ARG A 81 -11.49 -6.03 -7.94
N PHE A 82 -11.26 -7.31 -7.74
CA PHE A 82 -10.79 -8.24 -8.77
C PHE A 82 -11.92 -9.06 -9.41
N GLY A 83 -13.10 -9.12 -8.79
CA GLY A 83 -14.20 -9.99 -9.24
C GLY A 83 -13.86 -11.48 -9.15
N LYS A 84 -12.93 -11.85 -8.26
CA LYS A 84 -12.39 -13.20 -8.06
C LYS A 84 -12.25 -13.48 -6.58
N LYS A 85 -12.24 -14.75 -6.18
CA LYS A 85 -11.95 -15.10 -4.79
C LYS A 85 -10.50 -14.77 -4.43
N VAL A 86 -10.24 -14.43 -3.17
CA VAL A 86 -8.87 -14.13 -2.71
C VAL A 86 -7.90 -15.28 -2.99
N GLU A 87 -8.36 -16.53 -2.89
CA GLU A 87 -7.53 -17.72 -3.13
C GLU A 87 -7.09 -17.87 -4.60
N GLU A 88 -7.73 -17.14 -5.52
CA GLU A 88 -7.35 -17.10 -6.94
C GLU A 88 -6.33 -16.00 -7.24
N LEU A 89 -6.07 -15.11 -6.27
CA LEU A 89 -5.10 -14.03 -6.40
C LEU A 89 -3.70 -14.50 -6.01
N ILE A 90 -2.71 -13.88 -6.63
CA ILE A 90 -1.31 -14.09 -6.29
C ILE A 90 -0.94 -13.04 -5.25
N MET A 91 -0.59 -13.50 -4.06
CA MET A 91 -0.01 -12.66 -3.00
C MET A 91 1.50 -12.53 -3.20
N GLN A 92 2.03 -11.30 -3.13
CA GLN A 92 3.47 -11.02 -3.18
C GLN A 92 3.94 -10.32 -1.90
N GLY A 93 5.14 -10.67 -1.45
CA GLY A 93 5.61 -10.37 -0.10
C GLY A 93 5.20 -11.47 0.89
N PRO A 94 4.93 -11.16 2.17
CA PRO A 94 4.98 -9.84 2.80
C PRO A 94 6.40 -9.32 3.04
N SER A 95 6.55 -7.99 3.12
CA SER A 95 7.80 -7.34 3.51
C SER A 95 7.55 -6.24 4.52
N MET A 96 8.48 -6.07 5.47
CA MET A 96 8.55 -4.84 6.26
C MET A 96 9.41 -3.84 5.50
N VAL A 97 8.97 -2.59 5.46
CA VAL A 97 9.69 -1.47 4.87
C VAL A 97 9.69 -0.26 5.79
N GLU A 98 10.81 0.46 5.83
CA GLU A 98 10.99 1.74 6.49
C GLU A 98 11.79 2.66 5.56
N CYS A 99 11.31 3.88 5.32
CA CYS A 99 12.08 4.89 4.58
C CYS A 99 13.29 5.34 5.41
N VAL A 100 14.44 5.54 4.76
CA VAL A 100 15.64 6.09 5.39
C VAL A 100 15.54 7.61 5.35
N ALA A 101 15.73 8.27 6.50
CA ALA A 101 15.74 9.71 6.57
C ALA A 101 16.92 10.28 5.76
N VAL A 102 16.64 11.19 4.83
CA VAL A 102 17.67 11.85 4.01
C VAL A 102 17.93 13.25 4.56
N SER A 103 19.21 13.57 4.80
CA SER A 103 19.61 14.89 5.29
C SER A 103 19.21 15.98 4.29
N GLU A 104 18.85 17.18 4.76
CA GLU A 104 18.45 18.29 3.88
C GLU A 104 19.55 18.70 2.89
N SER A 105 20.83 18.46 3.23
CA SER A 105 21.97 18.66 2.33
C SER A 105 22.08 17.63 1.20
N ASP A 106 21.54 16.42 1.40
CA ASP A 106 21.61 15.30 0.45
C ASP A 106 20.31 15.13 -0.38
N GLN A 107 19.28 15.97 -0.13
CA GLN A 107 18.00 16.00 -0.86
C GLN A 107 18.11 16.41 -2.34
N LYS A 108 19.32 16.55 -2.89
CA LYS A 108 19.53 16.93 -4.31
C LYS A 108 19.02 15.89 -5.31
N LEU A 109 18.76 14.68 -4.86
CA LEU A 109 17.93 13.73 -5.61
C LEU A 109 16.56 13.76 -4.92
N PRO A 110 15.51 14.37 -5.52
CA PRO A 110 14.17 14.02 -5.08
C PRO A 110 14.11 12.49 -5.11
N LEU A 111 13.68 11.86 -4.02
CA LEU A 111 13.34 10.44 -4.07
C LEU A 111 12.38 10.30 -5.25
N ASP A 112 12.86 9.65 -6.32
CA ASP A 112 12.13 9.54 -7.56
C ASP A 112 10.76 8.92 -7.29
N PHE A 113 9.80 9.23 -8.14
CA PHE A 113 8.51 8.58 -8.08
C PHE A 113 8.67 7.09 -8.37
N MET A 114 8.08 6.27 -7.52
CA MET A 114 8.01 4.82 -7.64
C MET A 114 6.57 4.42 -7.92
N THR A 115 6.33 3.21 -8.42
CA THR A 115 4.96 2.69 -8.54
C THR A 115 4.61 1.84 -7.34
N ALA A 116 3.38 2.02 -6.82
CA ALA A 116 2.87 1.28 -5.66
C ALA A 116 2.91 -0.24 -5.88
N HIS A 117 2.69 -0.69 -7.13
CA HIS A 117 2.96 -2.06 -7.58
C HIS A 117 3.48 -1.99 -9.03
N PRO A 118 4.52 -2.75 -9.41
CA PRO A 118 5.29 -2.47 -10.63
C PRO A 118 4.60 -2.90 -11.93
N ILE A 119 3.36 -3.38 -11.89
CA ILE A 119 2.62 -3.82 -13.08
C ILE A 119 2.04 -2.58 -13.79
N HIS A 120 2.27 -2.41 -15.09
CA HIS A 120 1.75 -1.30 -15.91
C HIS A 120 0.25 -1.40 -16.23
N THR A 121 -0.46 -2.31 -15.55
CA THR A 121 -1.90 -2.49 -15.67
C THR A 121 -2.54 -2.32 -14.30
N ARG A 122 -3.83 -2.00 -14.29
CA ARG A 122 -4.66 -1.96 -13.08
C ARG A 122 -5.00 -3.37 -12.54
N ASP A 123 -4.19 -4.38 -12.85
CA ASP A 123 -4.41 -5.76 -12.39
C ASP A 123 -3.57 -6.08 -11.15
N ALA A 124 -3.30 -5.06 -10.33
CA ALA A 124 -2.61 -5.23 -9.07
C ALA A 124 -3.03 -4.16 -8.07
N ILE A 125 -2.85 -4.47 -6.79
CA ILE A 125 -3.02 -3.55 -5.67
C ILE A 125 -1.91 -3.82 -4.64
N SER A 126 -1.40 -2.78 -4.02
CA SER A 126 -0.47 -2.90 -2.90
C SER A 126 -1.12 -2.41 -1.62
N PHE A 127 -1.01 -3.22 -0.58
CA PHE A 127 -1.46 -2.89 0.75
C PHE A 127 -0.28 -2.41 1.55
N PHE A 128 -0.40 -1.22 2.12
CA PHE A 128 0.52 -0.65 3.10
C PHE A 128 -0.18 -0.60 4.45
N ILE A 129 0.42 -1.20 5.47
CA ILE A 129 -0.16 -1.30 6.80
C ILE A 129 0.86 -0.78 7.81
N PRO A 130 0.56 0.27 8.60
CA PRO A 130 1.47 0.73 9.63
C PRO A 130 1.72 -0.36 10.66
N LEU A 131 3.00 -0.68 10.88
CA LEU A 131 3.44 -1.68 11.85
C LEU A 131 3.64 -1.04 13.23
N THR A 132 4.14 0.20 13.26
CA THR A 132 4.49 0.92 14.49
C THR A 132 3.79 2.28 14.55
N GLY A 133 2.65 2.36 15.24
CA GLY A 133 1.86 3.58 15.35
C GLY A 133 1.23 4.03 14.02
N ASN A 134 0.83 5.29 13.93
CA ASN A 134 0.27 5.87 12.71
C ASN A 134 1.38 6.16 11.69
N ALA A 135 1.06 6.07 10.41
CA ALA A 135 1.95 6.45 9.32
C ALA A 135 1.45 7.72 8.63
N ASP A 136 2.35 8.66 8.38
CA ASP A 136 2.11 9.90 7.64
C ASP A 136 3.38 10.35 6.91
N TRP A 137 3.27 11.40 6.10
CA TRP A 137 4.39 11.91 5.31
C TRP A 137 5.61 12.27 6.15
N ASP A 138 5.40 12.83 7.34
CA ASP A 138 6.48 13.33 8.19
C ASP A 138 7.16 12.23 9.00
N ASN A 139 6.63 11.01 8.97
CA ASN A 139 7.22 9.84 9.60
C ASN A 139 7.45 8.65 8.66
N GLY A 140 7.47 8.86 7.34
CA GLY A 140 7.97 7.83 6.40
C GLY A 140 6.92 7.20 5.47
N LEU A 141 5.65 7.59 5.55
CA LEU A 141 4.65 7.21 4.55
C LEU A 141 4.89 7.95 3.24
N PHE A 142 4.63 7.27 2.12
CA PHE A 142 4.69 7.85 0.78
C PHE A 142 3.59 8.90 0.57
N ALA A 143 3.87 9.91 -0.26
CA ALA A 143 2.81 10.74 -0.83
C ALA A 143 2.28 10.08 -2.12
N ILE A 144 0.97 10.16 -2.36
CA ILE A 144 0.31 9.45 -3.47
C ILE A 144 0.00 10.44 -4.58
N CYS A 145 0.41 10.13 -5.81
CA CYS A 145 0.01 10.90 -7.00
C CYS A 145 -1.36 10.43 -7.46
N THR A 146 -2.41 11.17 -7.12
CA THR A 146 -3.79 10.76 -7.39
C THR A 146 -4.09 10.68 -8.88
N GLY A 147 -4.88 9.68 -9.27
CA GLY A 147 -5.24 9.44 -10.67
C GLY A 147 -4.10 8.96 -11.59
N SER A 148 -2.87 8.82 -11.06
CA SER A 148 -1.72 8.42 -11.86
C SER A 148 -1.78 6.96 -12.34
N HIS A 149 -2.61 6.11 -11.73
CA HIS A 149 -2.90 4.75 -12.21
C HIS A 149 -3.65 4.71 -13.55
N HIS A 150 -4.17 5.85 -14.01
CA HIS A 150 -4.75 6.01 -15.35
C HIS A 150 -3.74 6.50 -16.39
N GLN A 151 -2.48 6.71 -16.00
CA GLN A 151 -1.45 7.33 -16.82
C GLN A 151 -0.37 6.32 -17.22
N SER A 152 0.17 6.45 -18.43
CA SER A 152 1.45 5.85 -18.77
C SER A 152 2.60 6.57 -18.06
N VAL A 153 3.77 5.95 -18.02
CA VAL A 153 5.00 6.56 -17.49
C VAL A 153 5.29 7.88 -18.20
N GLU A 154 5.21 7.91 -19.53
CA GLU A 154 5.48 9.09 -20.34
C GLU A 154 4.48 10.21 -20.04
N GLN A 155 3.20 9.87 -19.86
CA GLN A 155 2.17 10.84 -19.50
C GLN A 155 2.45 11.46 -18.12
N PHE A 156 2.80 10.63 -17.14
CA PHE A 156 3.11 11.08 -15.77
C PHE A 156 4.30 12.06 -15.73
N TYR A 157 5.33 11.83 -16.55
CA TYR A 157 6.50 12.71 -16.60
C TYR A 157 6.32 13.95 -17.50
N CYS A 158 5.40 13.90 -18.47
CA CYS A 158 5.07 15.06 -19.31
C CYS A 158 4.13 16.07 -18.63
N GLN A 159 3.48 15.71 -17.53
CA GLN A 159 2.56 16.61 -16.83
C GLN A 159 3.32 17.70 -16.05
N PRO A 160 2.90 18.97 -16.18
CA PRO A 160 3.55 20.09 -15.51
C PRO A 160 3.27 20.10 -14.00
N GLU A 161 2.08 19.65 -13.60
CA GLU A 161 1.62 19.61 -12.22
C GLU A 161 1.13 18.21 -11.88
N ARG A 162 1.33 17.80 -10.64
CA ARG A 162 0.89 16.51 -10.09
C ARG A 162 0.00 16.79 -8.90
N ASP A 163 -1.15 16.12 -8.86
CA ASP A 163 -1.97 16.12 -7.66
C ASP A 163 -1.40 15.10 -6.67
N ILE A 164 -0.91 15.59 -5.53
CA ILE A 164 -0.15 14.81 -4.56
C ILE A 164 -0.88 14.86 -3.22
N HIS A 165 -1.40 13.71 -2.79
CA HIS A 165 -2.05 13.55 -1.50
C HIS A 165 -1.05 13.05 -0.46
N ARG A 166 -0.91 13.80 0.63
CA ARG A 166 -0.23 13.36 1.86
C ARG A 166 -1.31 12.98 2.86
N ILE A 167 -1.40 11.69 3.16
CA ILE A 167 -2.45 11.14 4.03
C ILE A 167 -1.87 10.66 5.35
N VAL A 168 -2.78 10.39 6.29
CA VAL A 168 -2.49 9.67 7.53
C VAL A 168 -3.15 8.31 7.44
N VAL A 169 -2.43 7.26 7.82
CA VAL A 169 -2.95 5.91 7.98
C VAL A 169 -2.79 5.54 9.45
N GLU A 170 -3.92 5.32 10.10
CA GLU A 170 -3.97 4.97 11.51
C GLU A 170 -3.37 3.57 11.74
N GLN A 171 -2.83 3.32 12.94
CA GLN A 171 -2.34 1.97 13.29
C GLN A 171 -3.45 0.93 13.09
N TYR A 172 -3.10 -0.20 12.48
CA TYR A 172 -4.02 -1.30 12.13
C TYR A 172 -5.02 -0.99 11.02
N TRP A 173 -4.85 0.12 10.31
CA TRP A 173 -5.56 0.36 9.06
C TRP A 173 -4.74 -0.17 7.88
N VAL A 174 -5.48 -0.56 6.86
CA VAL A 174 -4.93 -0.91 5.55
C VAL A 174 -5.05 0.31 4.65
N LEU A 175 -3.97 0.63 3.95
CA LEU A 175 -3.95 1.53 2.81
C LEU A 175 -3.77 0.71 1.53
N PRO A 176 -4.86 0.32 0.85
CA PRO A 176 -4.79 -0.19 -0.51
C PRO A 176 -4.45 0.95 -1.48
N VAL A 177 -3.50 0.70 -2.36
CA VAL A 177 -3.11 1.59 -3.45
C VAL A 177 -3.09 0.81 -4.75
N GLU A 178 -3.79 1.32 -5.76
CA GLU A 178 -3.83 0.76 -7.10
C GLU A 178 -2.44 0.53 -7.66
N GLY A 179 -2.25 -0.58 -8.37
CA GLY A 179 -1.07 -0.81 -9.18
C GLY A 179 -0.87 0.31 -10.20
N ALA A 180 0.37 0.49 -10.65
CA ALA A 180 0.79 1.62 -11.49
C ALA A 180 0.62 3.03 -10.89
N THR A 181 -0.06 3.22 -9.76
CA THR A 181 -0.10 4.51 -9.07
C THR A 181 1.32 4.93 -8.69
N PHE A 182 1.73 6.12 -9.11
CA PHE A 182 2.98 6.71 -8.69
C PHE A 182 2.87 7.23 -7.26
N VAL A 183 3.92 6.98 -6.50
CA VAL A 183 4.07 7.43 -5.12
C VAL A 183 5.46 8.05 -4.95
N GLN A 184 5.54 9.05 -4.09
CA GLN A 184 6.79 9.68 -3.71
C GLN A 184 7.22 9.16 -2.33
N PRO A 185 8.39 8.53 -2.19
CA PRO A 185 8.91 8.15 -0.87
C PRO A 185 9.17 9.36 0.03
N SER A 186 8.81 9.23 1.31
CA SER A 186 9.05 10.29 2.28
C SER A 186 10.54 10.40 2.61
N PRO A 187 11.08 11.63 2.73
CA PRO A 187 12.46 11.86 3.14
C PRO A 187 12.67 11.78 4.65
N LYS A 188 11.62 11.60 5.47
CA LYS A 188 11.69 11.74 6.93
C LYS A 188 11.85 10.41 7.68
N GLY A 189 11.55 9.27 7.06
CA GLY A 189 11.71 7.93 7.64
C GLY A 189 11.01 7.73 9.00
N GLY A 190 11.18 6.56 9.60
CA GLY A 190 10.83 6.29 11.01
C GLY A 190 9.66 5.33 11.24
N THR A 191 8.63 5.34 10.39
CA THR A 191 7.52 4.38 10.48
C THR A 191 7.86 3.12 9.70
N LYS A 192 7.63 1.97 10.32
CA LYS A 192 7.69 0.67 9.66
C LYS A 192 6.31 0.34 9.12
N MET A 193 6.28 -0.13 7.89
CA MET A 193 5.05 -0.57 7.23
C MET A 193 5.21 -2.01 6.75
N ILE A 194 4.12 -2.76 6.78
CA ILE A 194 4.02 -4.00 6.02
C ILE A 194 3.59 -3.62 4.60
N TRP A 195 4.29 -4.15 3.61
CA TRP A 195 3.87 -4.18 2.22
C TRP A 195 3.44 -5.61 1.83
N VAL A 196 2.27 -5.72 1.19
CA VAL A 196 1.80 -6.93 0.52
C VAL A 196 1.17 -6.55 -0.82
N GLY A 197 1.61 -7.19 -1.90
CA GLY A 197 0.99 -7.07 -3.22
C GLY A 197 -0.06 -8.15 -3.46
N PHE A 198 -1.12 -7.80 -4.20
CA PHE A 198 -2.07 -8.76 -4.75
C PHE A 198 -2.31 -8.48 -6.23
N SER A 199 -2.36 -9.53 -7.06
CA SER A 199 -2.64 -9.41 -8.49
C SER A 199 -3.22 -10.70 -9.08
N SER A 200 -3.81 -10.62 -10.27
CA SER A 200 -4.21 -11.85 -11.00
C SER A 200 -3.01 -12.55 -11.67
N HIS A 201 -1.91 -11.84 -11.89
CA HIS A 201 -0.73 -12.34 -12.61
C HIS A 201 0.56 -12.04 -11.84
N PRO A 202 1.59 -12.90 -11.91
CA PRO A 202 2.88 -12.63 -11.29
C PRO A 202 3.49 -11.32 -11.80
N MET A 203 4.23 -10.60 -10.94
CA MET A 203 4.97 -9.39 -11.35
C MET A 203 5.93 -9.63 -12.52
N GLY A 204 6.46 -10.85 -12.67
CA GLY A 204 7.27 -11.24 -13.83
C GLY A 204 8.43 -10.28 -14.08
N ALA A 205 8.61 -9.85 -15.34
CA ALA A 205 9.66 -8.90 -15.71
C ALA A 205 9.45 -7.49 -15.16
N TYR A 206 8.22 -7.12 -14.78
CA TYR A 206 7.91 -5.77 -14.33
C TYR A 206 8.60 -5.38 -13.01
N ILE A 207 8.95 -6.36 -12.17
CA ILE A 207 9.72 -6.13 -10.95
C ILE A 207 11.13 -5.52 -11.21
N GLN A 208 11.63 -5.66 -12.44
CA GLN A 208 12.89 -5.06 -12.89
C GLN A 208 12.74 -3.61 -13.36
N SER A 209 11.50 -3.09 -13.38
CA SER A 209 11.23 -1.68 -13.67
C SER A 209 12.08 -0.79 -12.75
N PRO A 210 12.65 0.32 -13.27
CA PRO A 210 13.35 1.29 -12.44
C PRO A 210 12.43 1.99 -11.45
N TYR A 211 11.10 1.94 -11.67
CA TYR A 211 10.09 2.49 -10.77
C TYR A 211 9.59 1.49 -9.72
N ALA A 212 10.07 0.23 -9.76
CA ALA A 212 9.72 -0.76 -8.76
C ALA A 212 10.49 -0.51 -7.47
N PHE A 213 9.80 -0.65 -6.33
CA PHE A 213 10.49 -0.58 -5.05
C PHE A 213 11.45 -1.75 -4.83
N PRO A 214 12.61 -1.52 -4.18
CA PRO A 214 13.59 -2.58 -3.94
C PRO A 214 13.06 -3.67 -2.99
N PHE A 215 12.17 -3.32 -2.06
CA PHE A 215 11.57 -4.27 -1.12
C PHE A 215 10.57 -5.24 -1.78
N MET A 216 10.13 -5.00 -3.02
CA MET A 216 9.23 -5.92 -3.72
C MET A 216 9.95 -7.16 -4.26
N ARG A 217 11.28 -7.20 -4.15
CA ARG A 217 12.15 -8.25 -4.70
C ARG A 217 12.51 -9.35 -3.70
N VAL A 218 12.08 -9.25 -2.44
CA VAL A 218 12.48 -10.19 -1.36
C VAL A 218 11.44 -11.26 -1.05
#